data_AF-A0A9X0A6P8-F1
#
_entry.id   AF-A0A9X0A6P8-F1
#
_cell.length_a   1.000
_cell.length_b   1.000
_cell.length_c   1.000
_cell.angle_alpha   90.00
_cell.angle_beta   90.00
_cell.angle_gamma   90.00
#
_symmetry.space_group_name_H-M   'P 1'
#
loop_
_entity.id
_entity.type
_entity.pdbx_description
1 polymer ?
#
loop_
_entity_poly.entity_id
_entity_poly.type
_entity_poly.pdbx_seq_one_letter_code
_entity_poly.pdbx_strand_id
1 'polypeptide(L)'
;MPNKVPFQVVYSSSADDNHRENELELHSPTTKGWQSSRFCLYPQELVLLMKEPIRLRKLQILSHQFMISSKVEVLISRVPTGQSPPC
;
A
#
# COMPACT_ATOMS: atom_id res chain seq x y z
N MET A 1 3.96 -12.45 -19.47
CA MET A 1 2.98 -12.28 -18.38
C MET A 1 3.35 -11.02 -17.61
N PRO A 2 2.40 -10.21 -17.12
CA PRO A 2 2.74 -9.09 -16.25
C PRO A 2 3.33 -9.64 -14.94
N ASN A 3 4.58 -9.28 -14.64
CA ASN A 3 5.23 -9.66 -13.39
C ASN A 3 4.76 -8.74 -12.26
N LYS A 4 4.39 -9.32 -11.12
CA LYS A 4 4.08 -8.55 -9.92
C LYS A 4 5.35 -7.84 -9.46
N VAL A 5 5.26 -6.53 -9.26
CA VAL A 5 6.37 -5.74 -8.71
C VAL A 5 6.35 -5.87 -7.19
N PRO A 6 7.45 -6.32 -6.56
CA PRO A 6 7.54 -6.34 -5.11
C PRO A 6 7.70 -4.92 -4.56
N PHE A 7 7.02 -4.65 -3.45
CA PHE A 7 7.08 -3.38 -2.73
C PHE A 7 7.07 -3.64 -1.23
N GLN A 8 7.45 -2.63 -0.46
CA GLN A 8 7.33 -2.55 0.99
C GLN A 8 6.40 -1.38 1.34
N VAL A 9 5.60 -1.51 2.37
CA VAL A 9 4.84 -0.38 2.91
C VAL A 9 5.73 0.36 3.91
N VAL A 10 6.10 1.59 3.59
CA VAL A 10 7.02 2.40 4.41
C VAL A 10 6.31 3.45 5.24
N TYR A 11 5.03 3.68 4.99
CA TYR A 11 4.18 4.54 5.79
C TYR A 11 2.72 4.15 5.61
N SER A 12 1.98 4.22 6.71
CA SER A 12 0.53 4.20 6.73
C SER A 12 0.03 5.24 7.73
N SER A 13 -1.01 6.00 7.37
CA SER A 13 -1.63 6.95 8.30
C SER A 13 -2.28 6.25 9.50
N SER A 14 -2.77 5.01 9.30
CA SER A 14 -3.31 4.18 10.36
C SER A 14 -3.40 2.71 9.94
N ALA A 15 -3.63 1.80 10.89
CA ALA A 15 -3.91 0.40 10.60
C ALA A 15 -4.76 -0.22 11.71
N ASP A 16 -5.64 -1.15 11.35
CA ASP A 16 -6.29 -2.03 12.31
C ASP A 16 -5.32 -3.12 12.78
N ASP A 17 -5.36 -3.49 14.06
CA ASP A 17 -4.41 -4.45 14.63
C ASP A 17 -4.44 -5.82 13.95
N ASN A 18 -5.58 -6.22 13.39
CA ASN A 18 -5.74 -7.49 12.69
C ASN A 18 -5.47 -7.41 11.18
N HIS A 19 -5.37 -6.19 10.63
CA HIS A 19 -5.26 -5.91 9.20
C HIS A 19 -4.17 -4.84 8.98
N ARG A 20 -2.95 -5.19 9.35
CA ARG A 20 -1.79 -4.30 9.31
C ARG A 20 -1.31 -4.06 7.88
N GLU A 21 -0.58 -2.97 7.69
CA GLU A 21 -0.11 -2.51 6.39
C GLU A 21 0.87 -3.48 5.72
N ASN A 22 1.68 -4.18 6.50
CA ASN A 22 2.63 -5.19 6.00
C ASN A 22 1.94 -6.40 5.36
N GLU A 23 0.66 -6.67 5.66
CA GLU A 23 -0.12 -7.70 4.97
C GLU A 23 -0.26 -7.42 3.47
N LEU A 24 -0.10 -6.18 3.00
CA LEU A 24 -0.15 -5.86 1.56
C LEU A 24 1.08 -6.34 0.78
N GLU A 25 2.21 -6.55 1.45
CA GLU A 25 3.49 -6.89 0.81
C GLU A 25 3.47 -8.33 0.28
N LEU A 26 2.82 -9.23 1.04
CA LEU A 26 2.57 -10.60 0.63
C LEU A 26 1.23 -10.67 -0.12
N HIS A 27 1.15 -11.49 -1.16
CA HIS A 27 -0.14 -11.76 -1.81
C HIS A 27 -0.34 -13.27 -1.88
N SER A 28 -1.19 -13.76 -1.00
CA SER A 28 -1.67 -15.13 -0.94
C SER A 28 -3.20 -15.12 -0.84
N PRO A 29 -3.87 -16.24 -1.16
CA PRO A 29 -5.30 -16.39 -0.93
C PRO A 29 -5.71 -16.22 0.56
N THR A 30 -4.76 -16.32 1.48
CA THR A 30 -4.96 -16.22 2.93
C THR A 30 -4.54 -14.88 3.51
N THR A 31 -4.02 -13.97 2.68
CA THR A 31 -3.61 -12.63 3.12
C THR A 31 -4.82 -11.85 3.57
N LYS A 32 -4.77 -11.24 4.76
CA LYS A 32 -5.89 -10.48 5.31
C LYS A 32 -6.06 -9.13 4.63
N GLY A 33 -4.95 -8.56 4.17
CA GLY A 33 -4.87 -7.21 3.62
C GLY A 33 -4.82 -6.16 4.71
N TRP A 34 -4.95 -4.91 4.29
CA TRP A 34 -4.89 -3.75 5.17
C TRP A 34 -6.27 -3.12 5.37
N GLN A 35 -6.50 -2.59 6.57
CA GLN A 35 -7.65 -1.76 6.89
C GLN A 35 -7.20 -0.59 7.74
N SER A 36 -7.76 0.60 7.50
CA SER A 36 -7.54 1.74 8.40
C SER A 36 -8.10 1.47 9.80
N SER A 37 -7.55 2.13 10.81
CA SER A 37 -8.06 2.01 12.19
C SER A 37 -9.53 2.44 12.27
N ARG A 38 -10.26 1.87 13.22
CA ARG A 38 -11.66 2.27 13.48
C ARG A 38 -11.72 3.74 13.87
N PHE A 39 -12.74 4.46 13.39
CA PHE A 39 -12.95 5.88 13.63
C PHE A 39 -11.77 6.78 13.19
N CYS A 40 -11.00 6.34 12.19
CA CYS A 40 -9.95 7.17 11.60
C CYS A 40 -10.51 8.41 10.90
N LEU A 41 -9.68 9.45 10.79
CA LEU A 41 -9.98 10.64 10.01
C LEU A 41 -9.60 10.42 8.55
N TYR A 42 -10.42 10.87 7.62
CA TYR A 42 -10.10 10.80 6.19
C TYR A 42 -9.45 12.10 5.70
N PRO A 43 -8.53 12.04 4.71
CA PRO A 43 -8.12 10.86 3.96
C PRO A 43 -7.20 9.90 4.73
N GLN A 44 -7.13 8.66 4.26
CA GLN A 44 -6.14 7.67 4.69
C GLN A 44 -5.08 7.51 3.62
N GLU A 45 -3.83 7.32 4.03
CA GLU A 45 -2.66 7.37 3.16
C GLU A 45 -1.77 6.14 3.36
N LEU A 46 -1.23 5.62 2.26
CA LEU A 46 -0.25 4.55 2.21
C LEU A 46 0.91 4.97 1.31
N VAL A 47 2.14 4.72 1.73
CA VAL A 47 3.33 4.91 0.89
C VAL A 47 3.98 3.56 0.60
N LEU A 48 4.02 3.21 -0.69
CA LEU A 48 4.59 1.96 -1.18
C LEU A 48 5.96 2.23 -1.79
N LEU A 49 7.00 1.64 -1.21
CA LEU A 49 8.36 1.69 -1.74
C LEU A 49 8.61 0.48 -2.63
N MET A 50 8.89 0.73 -3.90
CA MET A 50 9.30 -0.31 -4.85
C MET A 50 10.75 -0.71 -4.56
N LYS A 51 11.06 -2.01 -4.63
CA LYS A 51 12.44 -2.50 -4.39
C LYS A 51 13.47 -1.95 -5.39
N GLU A 52 13.00 -1.61 -6.58
CA GLU A 52 13.81 -1.03 -7.65
C GLU A 52 13.03 0.07 -8.37
N PRO A 53 13.71 1.01 -9.06
CA PRO A 53 13.03 1.96 -9.93
C PRO A 53 12.25 1.26 -11.03
N ILE A 54 10.92 1.44 -11.04
CA ILE A 54 10.03 0.84 -12.03
C ILE A 54 9.27 1.88 -12.83
N ARG A 55 8.85 1.49 -14.04
CA ARG A 55 7.83 2.21 -14.80
C ARG A 55 6.47 1.57 -14.52
N LEU A 56 5.64 2.23 -13.72
CA LEU A 56 4.29 1.75 -13.41
C LEU A 56 3.41 1.80 -14.66
N ARG A 57 2.88 0.64 -15.08
CA ARG A 57 2.00 0.52 -16.27
C ARG A 57 0.56 0.18 -15.92
N LYS A 58 0.36 -0.53 -14.81
CA LYS A 58 -0.94 -0.99 -14.34
C LYS A 58 -0.91 -1.01 -12.81
N LEU A 59 -1.95 -0.44 -12.21
CA LEU A 59 -2.24 -0.57 -10.79
C LEU A 59 -3.54 -1.35 -10.64
N GLN A 60 -3.56 -2.34 -9.76
CA GLN A 60 -4.77 -3.10 -9.43
C GLN A 60 -4.98 -2.99 -7.93
N ILE A 61 -6.19 -2.58 -7.54
CA ILE A 61 -6.60 -2.44 -6.15
C ILE A 61 -7.78 -3.37 -5.95
N LEU A 62 -7.71 -4.21 -4.93
CA LEU A 62 -8.80 -5.06 -4.49
C LEU A 62 -9.34 -4.50 -3.18
N SER A 63 -10.62 -4.13 -3.17
CA SER A 63 -11.30 -3.64 -1.97
C SER A 63 -12.26 -4.71 -1.45
N HIS A 64 -12.36 -4.84 -0.13
CA HIS A 64 -13.41 -5.62 0.48
C HIS A 64 -14.78 -4.99 0.15
N GLN A 65 -15.79 -5.81 -0.14
CA GLN A 65 -17.10 -5.35 -0.66
C GLN A 65 -17.85 -4.37 0.28
N PHE A 66 -17.57 -4.41 1.58
CA PHE A 66 -18.15 -3.50 2.58
C PHE A 66 -17.26 -2.29 2.91
N MET A 67 -16.07 -2.20 2.33
CA MET A 67 -15.06 -1.17 2.63
C MET A 67 -14.50 -0.57 1.34
N ILE A 68 -15.38 -0.27 0.39
CA ILE A 68 -15.01 0.31 -0.89
C ILE A 68 -14.77 1.81 -0.70
N SER A 69 -13.56 2.27 -0.98
CA SER A 69 -13.21 3.69 -0.93
C SER A 69 -14.00 4.48 -1.98
N SER A 70 -14.54 5.63 -1.60
CA SER A 70 -15.29 6.52 -2.52
C SER A 70 -14.39 7.22 -3.55
N LYS A 71 -13.12 7.43 -3.21
CA LYS A 71 -12.10 8.01 -4.08
C LYS A 71 -10.74 7.41 -3.72
N VAL A 72 -9.91 7.17 -4.74
CA VAL A 72 -8.50 6.79 -4.58
C VAL A 72 -7.66 7.74 -5.40
N GLU A 73 -6.67 8.37 -4.77
CA GLU A 73 -5.68 9.22 -5.42
C GLU A 73 -4.33 8.52 -5.43
N VAL A 74 -3.66 8.53 -6.58
CA VAL A 74 -2.36 7.85 -6.78
C VAL A 74 -1.33 8.90 -7.12
N LEU A 75 -0.37 9.09 -6.23
CA LEU A 75 0.78 9.98 -6.41
C LEU A 75 2.03 9.13 -6.65
N ILE A 76 2.92 9.61 -7.50
CA ILE A 76 4.17 8.92 -7.86
C ILE A 76 5.33 9.88 -7.64
N SER A 77 6.33 9.44 -6.89
CA SER A 77 7.58 10.18 -6.65
C SER A 77 8.79 9.25 -6.80
N ARG A 78 9.97 9.85 -6.89
CA ARG A 78 11.25 9.13 -6.77
C ARG A 78 11.77 9.29 -5.35
N VAL A 79 12.44 8.26 -4.84
CA VAL A 79 13.14 8.34 -3.55
C VAL A 79 14.20 9.44 -3.65
N PRO A 80 14.25 10.40 -2.72
CA PRO A 80 15.27 11.44 -2.71
C PRO A 80 16.67 10.83 -2.62
N THR A 81 17.61 11.32 -3.44
CA THR A 81 19.03 10.96 -3.34
C THR A 81 19.56 11.36 -1.96
N GLY A 82 19.99 10.38 -1.16
CA GLY A 82 20.61 10.59 0.16
C GLY A 82 19.81 10.09 1.37
N GLN A 83 18.56 9.62 1.19
CA GLN A 83 17.84 8.90 2.25
C GLN A 83 18.02 7.40 2.05
N SER A 84 18.56 6.70 3.05
CA SER A 84 18.45 5.25 3.13
C SER A 84 16.98 4.87 3.31
N PRO A 85 16.50 3.78 2.67
CA PRO A 85 15.16 3.28 2.96
C PRO A 85 15.04 3.00 4.47
N PRO A 86 13.87 3.28 5.09
CA PRO A 86 13.66 2.95 6.50
C PRO A 86 13.90 1.45 6.70
N CYS A 87 14.74 1.11 7.69
CA CYS A 87 15.10 -0.26 8.04
C CYS A 87 13.89 -1.11 8.45
#